data_AF-A0A1E5AGS3-F1
#
_entry.id   AF-A0A1E5AGS3-F1
#
_cell.length_a   1.000
_cell.length_b   1.000
_cell.length_c   1.000
_cell.angle_alpha   90.00
_cell.angle_beta   90.00
_cell.angle_gamma   90.00
#
_symmetry.space_group_name_H-M   'P 1'
#
loop_
_entity.id
_entity.type
_entity.pdbx_description
1 polymer ?
#
loop_
_entity_poly.entity_id
_entity_poly.type
_entity_poly.pdbx_seq_one_letter_code
_entity_poly.pdbx_strand_id
1 'polypeptide(L)'
;MIKWVPAAVIALLAALALMGGHLRAYEVAHGPRCTYALAEQARPAADVVLIGASRVRRGLDPDYIEALLAEAGQDIHVDRLSLNLPNFPQYFPLLKRYVETRGAPRIAYLQLAYNFKPERQASWDLPVNTQRNLAFARMSELAQVQRGTPLNDQGTTLPRQLQAGFQSLPAAWLTRVEMRVFSALRYMPKRLRGHQPDCSETLMRNNGTDVAISGTTLAAGEAMGFVPPDPAKLAAWQAEAADFLPLAPDAPWRQGETAQLRKLITLLEDAGTKVVFLIMPSITQRHVDADTLARLAAVFPGIEVHFPMGDYDGPLAEQISVSFVDTHHVNDFGAVYLSRALARDLAQRLEAQ
;
A
#
# COMPACT_ATOMS: atom_id res chain seq x y z
N MET A 1 38.25 -33.28 19.50
CA MET A 1 37.95 -31.86 19.77
C MET A 1 37.02 -31.18 18.74
N ILE A 2 36.33 -31.89 17.83
CA ILE A 2 35.59 -31.25 16.71
C ILE A 2 34.06 -31.47 16.76
N LYS A 3 33.54 -32.27 17.71
CA LYS A 3 32.09 -32.56 17.79
C LYS A 3 31.23 -31.41 18.36
N TRP A 4 31.84 -30.52 19.14
CA TRP A 4 31.13 -29.41 19.81
C TRP A 4 31.06 -28.13 18.99
N VAL A 5 31.94 -27.98 17.99
CA VAL A 5 31.99 -26.77 17.15
C VAL A 5 30.68 -26.59 16.37
N PRO A 6 30.11 -27.62 15.70
CA PRO A 6 28.82 -27.47 15.03
C PRO A 6 27.68 -27.13 16.00
N ALA A 7 27.64 -27.78 17.17
CA ALA A 7 26.61 -27.54 18.17
C ALA A 7 26.69 -26.10 18.74
N ALA A 8 27.89 -25.61 19.02
CA ALA A 8 28.13 -24.25 19.50
C ALA A 8 27.76 -23.20 18.44
N VAL A 9 28.10 -23.43 17.16
CA VAL A 9 27.73 -22.55 16.05
C VAL A 9 26.22 -22.52 15.85
N ILE A 10 25.54 -23.67 15.88
CA ILE A 10 24.08 -23.74 15.78
C ILE A 10 23.41 -23.00 16.95
N ALA A 11 23.89 -23.21 18.18
CA ALA A 11 23.38 -22.52 19.36
C ALA A 11 23.55 -21.00 19.25
N LEU A 12 24.72 -20.53 18.78
CA LEU A 12 24.98 -19.12 18.53
C LEU A 12 24.04 -18.53 17.48
N LEU A 13 23.87 -19.21 16.34
CA LEU A 13 22.95 -18.77 15.28
C LEU A 13 21.49 -18.74 15.77
N ALA A 14 21.07 -19.72 16.58
CA ALA A 14 19.74 -19.73 17.19
C ALA A 14 19.56 -18.54 18.15
N ALA A 15 20.55 -18.26 19.00
CA ALA A 15 20.54 -17.12 19.90
C ALA A 15 20.47 -15.79 19.14
N LEU A 16 21.27 -15.63 18.08
CA LEU A 16 21.23 -14.45 17.21
C LEU A 16 19.88 -14.33 16.49
N ALA A 17 19.29 -15.42 16.02
CA ALA A 17 17.98 -15.42 15.39
C ALA A 17 16.86 -15.02 16.39
N LEU A 18 16.92 -15.50 17.63
CA LEU A 18 15.99 -15.10 18.68
C LEU A 18 16.15 -13.62 19.04
N MET A 19 17.40 -13.17 19.24
CA MET A 19 17.71 -11.77 19.53
C MET A 19 17.26 -10.83 18.41
N GLY A 20 17.56 -11.17 17.15
CA GLY A 20 17.13 -10.39 15.99
C GLY A 20 15.61 -10.36 15.82
N GLY A 21 14.95 -11.47 16.12
CA GLY A 21 13.48 -11.52 16.19
C GLY A 21 12.91 -10.58 17.26
N HIS A 22 13.53 -10.53 18.44
CA HIS A 22 13.14 -9.63 19.52
C HIS A 22 13.37 -8.15 19.17
N LEU A 23 14.50 -7.85 18.51
CA LEU A 23 14.83 -6.48 18.09
C LEU A 23 13.91 -5.96 16.98
N ARG A 24 13.22 -6.83 16.23
CA ARG A 24 12.33 -6.51 15.10
C ARG A 24 12.95 -5.51 14.08
N ALA A 25 14.28 -5.38 14.06
CA ALA A 25 15.00 -4.37 13.31
C ALA A 25 15.53 -4.93 11.98
N TYR A 26 14.61 -5.46 11.18
CA TYR A 26 14.93 -6.01 9.86
C TYR A 26 15.39 -4.89 8.92
N GLU A 27 16.29 -5.15 7.98
CA GLU A 27 16.69 -4.17 6.96
C GLU A 27 15.61 -3.95 5.92
N VAL A 28 14.53 -3.30 6.34
CA VAL A 28 13.43 -2.87 5.51
C VAL A 28 13.47 -1.36 5.35
N ALA A 29 12.94 -0.86 4.23
CA ALA A 29 12.77 0.57 4.01
C ALA A 29 11.95 1.20 5.16
N HIS A 30 12.21 2.49 5.41
CA HIS A 30 11.64 3.23 6.55
C HIS A 30 10.10 3.26 6.53
N GLY A 31 9.49 3.68 5.42
CA GLY A 31 8.03 3.76 5.28
C GLY A 31 7.32 2.45 5.67
N PRO A 32 7.65 1.31 5.04
CA PRO A 32 7.01 0.06 5.42
C PRO A 32 7.23 -0.37 6.87
N ARG A 33 8.37 -0.03 7.50
CA ARG A 33 8.55 -0.27 8.95
C ARG A 33 7.55 0.55 9.75
N CYS A 34 7.43 1.84 9.47
CA CYS A 34 6.51 2.72 10.20
C CYS A 34 5.04 2.40 9.91
N THR A 35 4.71 1.90 8.71
CA THR A 35 3.36 1.39 8.40
C THR A 35 3.00 0.18 9.27
N TYR A 36 3.91 -0.77 9.45
CA TYR A 36 3.68 -1.91 10.34
C TYR A 36 3.65 -1.49 11.81
N ALA A 37 4.48 -0.52 12.21
CA ALA A 37 4.41 0.06 13.55
C ALA A 37 3.03 0.67 13.82
N LEU A 38 2.48 1.45 12.87
CA LEU A 38 1.13 2.02 12.94
C LEU A 38 0.04 0.95 13.08
N ALA A 39 0.17 -0.18 12.37
CA ALA A 39 -0.76 -1.30 12.48
C ALA A 39 -0.67 -2.08 13.80
N GLU A 40 0.47 -1.97 14.51
CA GLU A 40 0.71 -2.63 15.80
C GLU A 40 0.50 -1.70 17.01
N GLN A 41 0.12 -0.44 16.80
CA GLN A 41 -0.10 0.49 17.90
C GLN A 41 -1.25 0.03 18.80
N ALA A 42 -1.06 0.16 20.12
CA ALA A 42 -2.09 -0.12 21.12
C ALA A 42 -3.07 1.06 21.24
N ARG A 43 -3.74 1.40 20.13
CA ARG A 43 -4.82 2.39 20.07
C ARG A 43 -5.96 1.86 19.18
N PRO A 44 -7.21 2.31 19.38
CA PRO A 44 -8.32 1.92 18.51
C PRO A 44 -8.01 2.16 17.03
N ALA A 45 -8.68 1.43 16.15
CA ALA A 45 -8.67 1.69 14.72
C ALA A 45 -9.15 3.12 14.46
N ALA A 46 -8.61 3.72 13.40
CA ALA A 46 -9.16 4.96 12.87
C ALA A 46 -10.57 4.70 12.32
N ASP A 47 -11.42 5.72 12.28
CA ASP A 47 -12.74 5.62 11.64
C ASP A 47 -12.59 5.24 10.16
N VAL A 48 -11.57 5.81 9.51
CA VAL A 48 -11.27 5.57 8.11
C VAL A 48 -9.84 5.10 7.94
N VAL A 49 -9.64 4.12 7.07
CA VAL A 49 -8.30 3.70 6.63
C VAL A 49 -8.14 3.83 5.12
N LEU A 50 -7.06 4.52 4.71
CA LEU A 50 -6.63 4.61 3.33
C LEU A 50 -5.61 3.51 3.06
N ILE A 51 -5.94 2.56 2.20
CA ILE A 51 -5.10 1.39 1.90
C ILE A 51 -4.64 1.48 0.46
N GLY A 52 -3.33 1.61 0.21
CA GLY A 52 -2.86 1.68 -1.17
C GLY A 52 -1.37 1.88 -1.32
N ALA A 53 -0.88 1.88 -2.54
CA ALA A 53 0.54 1.95 -2.85
C ALA A 53 1.10 3.39 -2.78
N SER A 54 2.20 3.61 -3.50
CA SER A 54 2.86 4.92 -3.62
C SER A 54 1.94 6.04 -4.13
N ARG A 55 0.90 5.71 -4.92
CA ARG A 55 -0.10 6.70 -5.39
C ARG A 55 -0.95 7.24 -4.23
N VAL A 56 -1.51 6.38 -3.40
CA VAL A 56 -2.25 6.79 -2.18
C VAL A 56 -1.31 7.51 -1.21
N ARG A 57 -0.09 7.00 -1.02
CA ARG A 57 0.91 7.66 -0.16
C ARG A 57 1.22 9.09 -0.57
N ARG A 58 1.23 9.39 -1.87
CA ARG A 58 1.58 10.71 -2.36
C ARG A 58 0.36 11.60 -2.61
N GLY A 59 -0.77 11.01 -3.00
CA GLY A 59 -1.94 11.73 -3.46
C GLY A 59 -3.02 11.99 -2.43
N LEU A 60 -2.98 11.32 -1.27
CA LEU A 60 -3.98 11.50 -0.21
C LEU A 60 -3.30 11.77 1.12
N ASP A 61 -3.60 12.90 1.73
CA ASP A 61 -3.05 13.31 3.02
C ASP A 61 -4.08 13.18 4.15
N PRO A 62 -3.90 12.23 5.09
CA PRO A 62 -4.83 12.02 6.19
C PRO A 62 -5.05 13.26 7.07
N ASP A 63 -4.00 14.03 7.36
CA ASP A 63 -4.07 15.19 8.25
C ASP A 63 -4.89 16.30 7.60
N TYR A 64 -4.70 16.49 6.29
CA TYR A 64 -5.46 17.46 5.52
C TYR A 64 -6.93 17.04 5.38
N ILE A 65 -7.21 15.75 5.18
CA ILE A 65 -8.58 15.21 5.14
C ILE A 65 -9.28 15.41 6.49
N GLU A 66 -8.62 15.05 7.59
CA GLU A 66 -9.15 15.28 8.95
C GLU A 66 -9.43 16.75 9.20
N ALA A 67 -8.52 17.65 8.79
CA ALA A 67 -8.71 19.09 8.96
C ALA A 67 -9.92 19.62 8.17
N LEU A 68 -10.12 19.17 6.92
CA LEU A 68 -11.29 19.54 6.11
C LEU A 68 -12.61 19.07 6.74
N LEU A 69 -12.60 17.87 7.32
CA LEU A 69 -13.79 17.29 7.97
C LEU A 69 -14.08 17.95 9.31
N ALA A 70 -13.03 18.33 10.06
CA ALA A 70 -13.16 19.11 11.28
C ALA A 70 -13.78 20.49 11.04
N GLU A 71 -13.45 21.17 9.93
CA GLU A 71 -14.12 22.41 9.52
C GLU A 71 -15.61 22.20 9.20
N ALA A 72 -15.98 21.01 8.72
CA ALA A 72 -17.36 20.60 8.50
C ALA A 72 -18.05 20.07 9.78
N GLY A 73 -17.39 20.14 10.95
CA GLY A 73 -17.93 19.69 12.24
C GLY A 73 -17.90 18.18 12.45
N GLN A 74 -17.14 17.44 11.65
CA GLN A 74 -16.96 16.00 11.77
C GLN A 74 -15.61 15.69 12.44
N ASP A 75 -15.66 15.10 13.63
CA ASP A 75 -14.47 14.61 14.33
C ASP A 75 -14.26 13.13 13.98
N ILE A 76 -13.29 12.88 13.10
CA ILE A 76 -12.91 11.53 12.69
C ILE A 76 -11.39 11.37 12.69
N HIS A 77 -10.95 10.12 12.77
CA HIS A 77 -9.56 9.76 12.50
C HIS A 77 -9.40 9.00 11.19
N VAL A 78 -8.32 9.34 10.48
CA VAL A 78 -7.92 8.76 9.20
C VAL A 78 -6.51 8.20 9.34
N ASP A 79 -6.38 6.88 9.21
CA ASP A 79 -5.06 6.24 9.06
C ASP A 79 -4.73 6.00 7.59
N ARG A 80 -3.43 5.94 7.25
CA ARG A 80 -2.96 5.54 5.94
C ARG A 80 -2.02 4.35 6.01
N LEU A 81 -2.46 3.23 5.47
CA LEU A 81 -1.68 2.01 5.32
C LEU A 81 -1.17 1.91 3.89
N SER A 82 0.04 2.43 3.64
CA SER A 82 0.62 2.41 2.29
C SER A 82 1.98 1.73 2.16
N LEU A 83 2.17 0.97 1.08
CA LEU A 83 3.40 0.25 0.75
C LEU A 83 3.99 0.72 -0.59
N ASN A 84 5.32 0.61 -0.75
CA ASN A 84 6.04 1.14 -1.92
C ASN A 84 5.63 0.52 -3.28
N LEU A 85 5.03 -0.66 -3.28
CA LEU A 85 4.65 -1.37 -4.50
C LEU A 85 3.18 -1.79 -4.39
N PRO A 86 2.43 -1.77 -5.51
CA PRO A 86 1.03 -2.15 -5.49
C PRO A 86 0.78 -3.65 -5.27
N ASN A 87 1.78 -4.44 -4.89
CA ASN A 87 1.68 -5.90 -4.76
C ASN A 87 0.82 -6.30 -3.54
N PHE A 88 -0.47 -6.56 -3.79
CA PHE A 88 -1.50 -6.85 -2.78
C PHE A 88 -1.29 -8.06 -1.87
N PRO A 89 -0.62 -9.15 -2.28
CA PRO A 89 -0.13 -10.18 -1.36
C PRO A 89 0.55 -9.63 -0.09
N GLN A 90 1.10 -8.41 -0.18
CA GLN A 90 1.80 -7.74 0.90
C GLN A 90 0.91 -6.99 1.89
N TYR A 91 -0.32 -6.67 1.51
CA TYR A 91 -1.27 -5.98 2.39
C TYR A 91 -1.98 -6.96 3.31
N PHE A 92 -2.16 -8.22 2.90
CA PHE A 92 -2.90 -9.18 3.73
C PHE A 92 -2.35 -9.31 5.16
N PRO A 93 -1.03 -9.52 5.38
CA PRO A 93 -0.50 -9.57 6.75
C PRO A 93 -0.60 -8.23 7.49
N LEU A 94 -0.44 -7.12 6.77
CA LEU A 94 -0.52 -5.77 7.35
C LEU A 94 -1.94 -5.45 7.83
N LEU A 95 -2.95 -5.62 6.97
CA LEU A 95 -4.35 -5.37 7.30
C LEU A 95 -4.84 -6.32 8.39
N LYS A 96 -4.46 -7.61 8.30
CA LYS A 96 -4.81 -8.58 9.33
C LYS A 96 -4.24 -8.17 10.68
N ARG A 97 -3.00 -7.69 10.72
CA ARG A 97 -2.38 -7.17 11.94
C ARG A 97 -3.12 -5.95 12.48
N TYR A 98 -3.46 -5.00 11.60
CA TYR A 98 -4.20 -3.80 11.96
C TYR A 98 -5.53 -4.16 12.62
N VAL A 99 -6.33 -5.00 11.95
CA VAL A 99 -7.64 -5.44 12.46
C VAL A 99 -7.51 -6.23 13.77
N GLU A 100 -6.57 -7.18 13.86
CA GLU A 100 -6.35 -7.98 15.07
C GLU A 100 -5.91 -7.13 16.28
N THR A 101 -5.19 -6.03 16.06
CA THR A 101 -4.57 -5.24 17.14
C THR A 101 -5.40 -4.03 17.54
N ARG A 102 -5.99 -3.34 16.55
CA ARG A 102 -6.65 -2.05 16.71
C ARG A 102 -8.18 -2.15 16.57
N GLY A 103 -8.68 -3.25 15.99
CA GLY A 103 -10.08 -3.40 15.62
C GLY A 103 -10.36 -3.00 14.18
N ALA A 104 -11.62 -3.04 13.79
CA ALA A 104 -12.06 -2.73 12.44
C ALA A 104 -12.31 -1.23 12.27
N PRO A 105 -11.80 -0.60 11.20
CA PRO A 105 -12.24 0.74 10.82
C PRO A 105 -13.70 0.70 10.34
N ARG A 106 -14.39 1.84 10.37
CA ARG A 106 -15.76 1.96 9.84
C ARG A 106 -15.74 1.87 8.32
N ILE A 107 -14.81 2.59 7.67
CA ILE A 107 -14.66 2.64 6.21
C ILE A 107 -13.21 2.36 5.82
N ALA A 108 -13.00 1.55 4.78
CA ALA A 108 -11.70 1.36 4.16
C ALA A 108 -11.74 1.77 2.69
N TYR A 109 -10.95 2.78 2.33
CA TYR A 109 -10.67 3.11 0.93
C TYR A 109 -9.52 2.24 0.44
N LEU A 110 -9.86 1.16 -0.26
CA LEU A 110 -8.90 0.23 -0.82
C LEU A 110 -8.54 0.67 -2.23
N GLN A 111 -7.30 1.09 -2.45
CA GLN A 111 -6.80 1.40 -3.78
C GLN A 111 -7.01 0.19 -4.68
N LEU A 112 -7.59 0.41 -5.85
CA LEU A 112 -7.69 -0.59 -6.89
C LEU A 112 -6.36 -0.65 -7.67
N ALA A 113 -5.33 -1.28 -7.09
CA ALA A 113 -3.96 -1.25 -7.62
C ALA A 113 -3.67 -2.44 -8.54
N TYR A 114 -4.22 -2.40 -9.73
CA TYR A 114 -3.81 -3.25 -10.84
C TYR A 114 -2.50 -2.74 -11.46
N ASN A 115 -1.58 -3.63 -11.83
CA ASN A 115 -0.40 -3.23 -12.59
C ASN A 115 -0.84 -2.74 -13.96
N PHE A 116 -0.36 -1.57 -14.29
CA PHE A 116 -0.53 -0.95 -15.59
C PHE A 116 0.69 -1.20 -16.48
N LYS A 117 1.81 -1.75 -15.97
CA LYS A 117 3.02 -2.03 -16.77
C LYS A 117 3.06 -3.51 -17.21
N PRO A 118 3.05 -3.81 -18.53
CA PRO A 118 3.08 -5.18 -19.05
C PRO A 118 4.19 -6.05 -18.46
N GLU A 119 5.41 -5.52 -18.37
CA GLU A 119 6.59 -6.23 -17.87
C GLU A 119 6.48 -6.57 -16.37
N ARG A 120 5.68 -5.82 -15.61
CA ARG A 120 5.46 -6.07 -14.18
C ARG A 120 4.33 -7.06 -13.92
N GLN A 121 3.38 -7.19 -14.85
CA GLN A 121 2.26 -8.12 -14.74
C GLN A 121 2.74 -9.57 -14.54
N ALA A 122 3.79 -9.97 -15.28
CA ALA A 122 4.37 -11.29 -15.15
C ALA A 122 5.03 -11.56 -13.78
N SER A 123 5.47 -10.51 -13.08
CA SER A 123 6.09 -10.63 -11.76
C SER A 123 5.09 -10.68 -10.60
N TRP A 124 3.82 -10.41 -10.88
CA TRP A 124 2.86 -10.08 -9.82
C TRP A 124 2.43 -11.26 -8.96
N ASP A 125 2.18 -12.41 -9.59
CA ASP A 125 1.72 -13.60 -8.86
C ASP A 125 2.87 -14.45 -8.36
N LEU A 126 4.12 -14.03 -8.56
CA LEU A 126 5.22 -14.64 -7.82
C LEU A 126 5.01 -14.18 -6.36
N PRO A 127 4.76 -15.09 -5.41
CA PRO A 127 4.68 -14.76 -3.99
C PRO A 127 6.10 -14.47 -3.53
N VAL A 128 6.65 -13.36 -4.00
CA VAL A 128 7.90 -12.79 -3.53
C VAL A 128 7.59 -12.42 -2.09
N ASN A 129 8.01 -13.29 -1.17
CA ASN A 129 8.05 -12.96 0.24
C ASN A 129 9.07 -11.84 0.37
N THR A 130 8.63 -10.62 0.08
CA THR A 130 9.47 -9.43 0.19
C THR A 130 10.09 -9.45 1.57
N GLN A 131 11.31 -8.92 1.68
CA GLN A 131 12.00 -8.82 2.96
C GLN A 131 11.07 -8.27 4.06
N ARG A 132 10.16 -7.35 3.71
CA ARG A 132 9.11 -6.86 4.62
C ARG A 132 8.12 -7.94 5.08
N ASN A 133 7.53 -8.71 4.18
CA ASN A 133 6.60 -9.77 4.55
C ASN A 133 7.31 -10.84 5.42
N LEU A 134 8.55 -11.19 5.08
CA LEU A 134 9.38 -12.07 5.92
C LEU A 134 9.72 -11.46 7.28
N ALA A 135 9.92 -10.15 7.34
CA ALA A 135 10.15 -9.42 8.57
C ALA A 135 8.93 -9.52 9.51
N PHE A 136 7.76 -9.11 9.03
CA PHE A 136 6.62 -8.78 9.91
C PHE A 136 5.47 -9.79 9.91
N ALA A 137 5.20 -10.52 8.81
CA ALA A 137 4.06 -11.45 8.73
C ALA A 137 4.32 -12.76 9.49
N ARG A 138 3.32 -13.43 10.05
CA ARG A 138 3.48 -14.81 10.57
C ARG A 138 3.69 -15.79 9.40
N MET A 139 4.43 -16.89 9.62
CA MET A 139 4.64 -17.90 8.55
C MET A 139 3.33 -18.52 8.07
N SER A 140 2.33 -18.67 8.95
CA SER A 140 0.99 -19.13 8.59
C SER A 140 0.25 -18.16 7.67
N GLU A 141 0.43 -16.85 7.85
CA GLU A 141 -0.15 -15.82 6.99
C GLU A 141 0.46 -15.86 5.59
N LEU A 142 1.79 -16.01 5.50
CA LEU A 142 2.49 -16.20 4.23
C LEU A 142 2.04 -17.47 3.51
N ALA A 143 1.87 -18.58 4.23
CA ALA A 143 1.33 -19.81 3.68
C ALA A 143 -0.09 -19.65 3.15
N GLN A 144 -0.94 -18.91 3.86
CA GLN A 144 -2.32 -18.63 3.43
C GLN A 144 -2.36 -17.76 2.16
N VAL A 145 -1.43 -16.82 2.00
CA VAL A 145 -1.29 -16.04 0.77
C VAL A 145 -0.82 -16.94 -0.36
N GLN A 146 0.27 -17.70 -0.17
CA GLN A 146 0.84 -18.55 -1.22
C GLN A 146 -0.10 -19.66 -1.70
N ARG A 147 -0.91 -20.27 -0.81
CA ARG A 147 -1.88 -21.32 -1.18
C ARG A 147 -3.18 -20.79 -1.77
N GLY A 148 -3.60 -19.58 -1.38
CA GLY A 148 -4.88 -19.01 -1.76
C GLY A 148 -4.86 -18.14 -3.00
N THR A 149 -3.71 -17.98 -3.67
CA THR A 149 -3.56 -17.11 -4.85
C THR A 149 -3.41 -17.96 -6.10
N PRO A 150 -4.32 -17.86 -7.08
CA PRO A 150 -4.06 -18.42 -8.40
C PRO A 150 -2.88 -17.69 -9.03
N LEU A 151 -1.98 -18.45 -9.66
CA LEU A 151 -0.85 -17.90 -10.40
C LEU A 151 -1.29 -17.60 -11.83
N ASN A 152 -0.89 -16.47 -12.42
CA ASN A 152 -1.13 -16.24 -13.85
C ASN A 152 -0.12 -17.06 -14.69
N ASP A 153 -0.36 -18.37 -14.81
CA ASP A 153 0.48 -19.34 -15.56
C ASP A 153 0.20 -19.32 -17.08
N GLN A 154 -0.52 -18.32 -17.59
CA GLN A 154 -0.93 -18.29 -18.98
C GLN A 154 0.26 -18.12 -19.93
N GLY A 155 0.47 -19.10 -20.80
CA GLY A 155 1.54 -19.10 -21.80
C GLY A 155 2.91 -19.56 -21.28
N THR A 156 3.04 -19.99 -20.02
CA THR A 156 4.31 -20.49 -19.49
C THR A 156 4.47 -21.99 -19.70
N THR A 157 5.60 -22.42 -20.26
CA THR A 157 5.94 -23.85 -20.48
C THR A 157 6.12 -24.64 -19.17
N LEU A 158 6.51 -23.96 -18.09
CA LEU A 158 6.66 -24.51 -16.75
C LEU A 158 5.79 -23.74 -15.76
N PRO A 159 5.14 -24.39 -14.78
CA PRO A 159 4.42 -23.73 -13.72
C PRO A 159 5.28 -22.65 -13.04
N ARG A 160 4.72 -21.48 -12.72
CA ARG A 160 5.48 -20.40 -12.05
C ARG A 160 6.14 -20.84 -10.75
N GLN A 161 5.61 -21.85 -10.08
CA GLN A 161 6.20 -22.45 -8.87
C GLN A 161 7.61 -23.02 -9.08
N LEU A 162 7.96 -23.34 -10.32
CA LEU A 162 9.27 -23.87 -10.72
C LEU A 162 10.20 -22.78 -11.30
N GLN A 163 9.74 -21.54 -11.45
CA GLN A 163 10.54 -20.46 -12.01
C GLN A 163 11.55 -19.91 -10.98
N ALA A 164 12.71 -19.49 -11.50
CA ALA A 164 13.72 -18.77 -10.71
C ALA A 164 13.09 -17.49 -10.12
N GLY A 165 12.91 -17.47 -8.80
CA GLY A 165 12.27 -16.36 -8.08
C GLY A 165 11.02 -16.76 -7.28
N PHE A 166 10.45 -17.95 -7.52
CA PHE A 166 9.42 -18.49 -6.63
C PHE A 166 10.06 -18.99 -5.33
N GLN A 167 9.73 -18.35 -4.22
CA GLN A 167 10.23 -18.76 -2.90
C GLN A 167 9.25 -19.73 -2.23
N SER A 168 9.68 -20.98 -2.04
CA SER A 168 8.92 -21.97 -1.28
C SER A 168 8.86 -21.60 0.21
N LEU A 169 7.87 -22.10 0.95
CA LEU A 169 7.75 -21.84 2.39
C LEU A 169 8.99 -22.26 3.21
N PRO A 170 9.65 -23.40 2.93
CA PRO A 170 10.93 -23.73 3.57
C PRO A 170 12.03 -22.69 3.29
N ALA A 171 12.14 -22.23 2.04
CA ALA A 171 13.10 -21.19 1.68
C ALA A 171 12.77 -19.86 2.38
N ALA A 172 11.49 -19.49 2.46
CA ALA A 172 11.03 -18.31 3.19
C ALA A 172 11.38 -18.37 4.68
N TRP A 173 11.23 -19.54 5.31
CA TRP A 173 11.62 -19.75 6.70
C TRP A 173 13.12 -19.57 6.90
N LEU A 174 13.95 -20.18 6.05
CA LEU A 174 15.42 -20.04 6.11
C LEU A 174 15.85 -18.58 5.93
N THR A 175 15.32 -17.89 4.92
CA THR A 175 15.61 -16.46 4.70
C THR A 175 15.17 -15.62 5.90
N ARG A 176 14.07 -15.95 6.56
CA ARG A 176 13.65 -15.24 7.78
C ARG A 176 14.65 -15.43 8.93
N VAL A 177 15.14 -16.65 9.13
CA VAL A 177 16.16 -16.93 10.15
C VAL A 177 17.43 -16.15 9.85
N GLU A 178 17.89 -16.18 8.61
CA GLU A 178 19.02 -15.40 8.11
C GLU A 178 18.83 -13.90 8.39
N MET A 179 17.70 -13.32 8.00
CA MET A 179 17.38 -11.91 8.26
C MET A 179 17.43 -11.55 9.75
N ARG A 180 16.99 -12.46 10.64
CA ARG A 180 17.06 -12.23 12.08
C ARG A 180 18.51 -12.26 12.59
N VAL A 181 19.31 -13.22 12.14
CA VAL A 181 20.74 -13.28 12.47
C VAL A 181 21.45 -12.00 12.03
N PHE A 182 21.24 -11.55 10.79
CA PHE A 182 21.82 -10.30 10.29
C PHE A 182 21.32 -9.07 11.04
N SER A 183 20.02 -9.02 11.36
CA SER A 183 19.43 -7.95 12.16
C SER A 183 20.11 -7.85 13.53
N ALA A 184 20.29 -8.96 14.23
CA ALA A 184 21.01 -9.02 15.51
C ALA A 184 22.43 -8.47 15.39
N LEU A 185 23.18 -8.94 14.40
CA LEU A 185 24.58 -8.56 14.19
C LEU A 185 24.76 -7.09 13.81
N ARG A 186 23.89 -6.55 12.94
CA ARG A 186 24.04 -5.18 12.43
C ARG A 186 23.39 -4.14 13.34
N TYR A 187 22.29 -4.48 14.01
CA TYR A 187 21.50 -3.51 14.75
C TYR A 187 21.99 -3.29 16.18
N MET A 188 22.53 -4.30 16.85
CA MET A 188 23.14 -4.13 18.18
C MET A 188 24.24 -3.04 18.17
N PRO A 189 25.22 -3.07 17.23
CA PRO A 189 26.19 -1.98 17.10
C PRO A 189 25.57 -0.61 16.82
N LYS A 190 24.50 -0.54 16.01
CA LYS A 190 23.82 0.72 15.71
C LYS A 190 23.09 1.29 16.93
N ARG A 191 22.42 0.44 17.72
CA ARG A 191 21.77 0.83 18.99
C ARG A 191 22.76 1.35 20.01
N LEU A 192 23.91 0.68 20.17
CA LEU A 192 24.98 1.14 21.05
C LEU A 192 25.54 2.51 20.63
N ARG A 193 25.39 2.88 19.35
CA ARG A 193 25.75 4.20 18.81
C ARG A 193 24.58 5.19 18.76
N GLY A 194 23.43 4.87 19.35
CA GLY A 194 22.26 5.76 19.38
C GLY A 194 21.45 5.85 18.08
N HIS A 195 21.72 5.01 17.07
CA HIS A 195 21.03 5.08 15.78
C HIS A 195 19.80 4.15 15.78
N GLN A 196 18.65 4.64 16.26
CA GLN A 196 17.37 3.94 16.12
C GLN A 196 16.55 4.52 14.96
N PRO A 197 15.80 3.68 14.21
CA PRO A 197 14.83 4.18 13.26
C PRO A 197 13.69 4.82 14.05
N ASP A 198 13.48 6.11 13.84
CA ASP A 198 12.39 6.87 14.43
C ASP A 198 11.09 6.59 13.66
N CYS A 199 10.09 6.01 14.32
CA CYS A 199 8.72 5.98 13.81
C CYS A 199 7.84 6.76 14.77
N SER A 200 8.17 8.04 14.97
CA SER A 200 7.30 9.01 15.63
C SER A 200 5.95 9.09 14.89
N GLU A 201 4.92 9.58 15.59
CA GLU A 201 3.57 9.64 15.03
C GLU A 201 3.51 10.41 13.71
N THR A 202 4.19 11.56 13.63
CA THR A 202 4.33 12.33 12.40
C THR A 202 4.98 11.49 11.28
N LEU A 203 6.06 10.75 11.56
CA LEU A 203 6.71 9.90 10.55
C LEU A 203 5.86 8.70 10.13
N MET A 204 5.03 8.15 11.03
CA MET A 204 4.08 7.09 10.71
C MET A 204 2.95 7.60 9.81
N ARG A 205 2.40 8.79 10.11
CA ARG A 205 1.36 9.43 9.31
C ARG A 205 1.90 9.83 7.93
N ASN A 206 3.12 10.38 7.87
CA ASN A 206 3.78 10.74 6.62
C ASN A 206 4.27 9.53 5.82
N ASN A 207 4.54 8.40 6.48
CA ASN A 207 4.96 7.14 5.86
C ASN A 207 6.13 7.29 4.85
N GLY A 208 7.05 8.23 5.12
CA GLY A 208 8.19 8.55 4.27
C GLY A 208 7.84 9.19 2.92
N THR A 209 6.72 9.92 2.82
CA THR A 209 6.46 10.83 1.70
C THR A 209 7.22 12.15 1.91
N ASP A 210 7.86 12.66 0.86
CA ASP A 210 8.37 14.04 0.80
C ASP A 210 7.29 15.03 0.34
N VAL A 211 6.14 14.53 -0.14
CA VAL A 211 4.95 15.34 -0.43
C VAL A 211 4.24 15.59 0.89
N ALA A 212 4.69 16.63 1.56
CA ALA A 212 4.19 17.06 2.84
C ALA A 212 3.05 18.09 2.62
N ILE A 213 1.85 17.63 2.25
CA ILE A 213 0.68 18.37 2.74
C ILE A 213 0.65 18.25 4.28
N SER A 214 1.21 17.17 4.84
CA SER A 214 1.50 17.01 6.26
C SER A 214 2.36 18.17 6.80
N GLY A 215 1.77 19.05 7.61
CA GLY A 215 2.40 20.29 8.11
C GLY A 215 2.00 21.56 7.35
N THR A 216 1.27 21.41 6.25
CA THR A 216 0.58 22.47 5.52
C THR A 216 -0.77 22.70 6.20
N THR A 217 -1.01 23.90 6.72
CA THR A 217 -2.34 24.29 7.24
C THR A 217 -3.37 24.29 6.10
N LEU A 218 -4.67 24.26 6.43
CA LEU A 218 -5.73 24.39 5.42
C LEU A 218 -5.49 25.58 4.49
N ALA A 219 -5.15 26.74 5.07
CA ALA A 219 -4.79 27.95 4.34
C ALA A 219 -3.59 27.77 3.39
N ALA A 220 -2.57 27.00 3.78
CA ALA A 220 -1.42 26.75 2.93
C ALA A 220 -1.74 25.72 1.81
N GLY A 221 -2.68 24.81 2.04
CA GLY A 221 -3.23 23.93 1.00
C GLY A 221 -4.04 24.72 -0.03
N GLU A 222 -4.85 25.67 0.43
CA GLU A 222 -5.61 26.60 -0.42
C GLU A 222 -4.72 27.55 -1.22
N ALA A 223 -3.57 27.91 -0.67
CA ALA A 223 -2.58 28.76 -1.35
C ALA A 223 -1.75 28.01 -2.42
N MET A 224 -1.86 26.67 -2.53
CA MET A 224 -1.13 25.93 -3.56
C MET A 224 -1.63 26.32 -4.96
N GLY A 225 -0.73 26.95 -5.72
CA GLY A 225 -0.96 27.31 -7.11
C GLY A 225 -0.67 26.15 -8.07
N PHE A 226 -1.38 26.14 -9.19
CA PHE A 226 -1.05 25.26 -10.30
C PHE A 226 0.29 25.66 -10.92
N VAL A 227 1.20 24.70 -11.03
CA VAL A 227 2.45 24.84 -11.79
C VAL A 227 2.37 23.92 -13.00
N PRO A 228 2.28 24.47 -14.24
CA PRO A 228 2.23 23.63 -15.42
C PRO A 228 3.52 22.80 -15.55
N PRO A 229 3.41 21.52 -15.92
CA PRO A 229 4.60 20.72 -16.17
C PRO A 229 5.34 21.25 -17.40
N ASP A 230 6.66 21.00 -17.44
CA ASP A 230 7.45 21.22 -18.64
C ASP A 230 6.83 20.46 -19.84
N PRO A 231 6.60 21.11 -21.00
CA PRO A 231 5.91 20.48 -22.12
C PRO A 231 6.59 19.21 -22.64
N ALA A 232 7.93 19.17 -22.63
CA ALA A 232 8.67 17.99 -23.10
C ALA A 232 8.52 16.83 -22.11
N LYS A 233 8.55 17.10 -20.80
CA LYS A 233 8.23 16.08 -19.77
C LYS A 233 6.80 15.59 -19.88
N LEU A 234 5.83 16.48 -20.05
CA LEU A 234 4.42 16.11 -20.18
C LEU A 234 4.21 15.19 -21.39
N ALA A 235 4.79 15.51 -22.55
CA ALA A 235 4.71 14.66 -23.73
C ALA A 235 5.34 13.27 -23.50
N ALA A 236 6.49 13.20 -22.83
CA ALA A 236 7.13 11.93 -22.49
C ALA A 236 6.27 11.08 -21.53
N TRP A 237 5.66 11.71 -20.53
CA TRP A 237 4.77 11.04 -19.59
C TRP A 237 3.49 10.55 -20.23
N GLN A 238 2.91 11.32 -21.16
CA GLN A 238 1.74 10.92 -21.93
C GLN A 238 2.05 9.71 -22.84
N ALA A 239 3.23 9.70 -23.47
CA ALA A 239 3.67 8.57 -24.27
C ALA A 239 3.83 7.30 -23.42
N GLU A 240 4.47 7.38 -22.25
CA GLU A 240 4.58 6.23 -21.34
C GLU A 240 3.20 5.78 -20.82
N ALA A 241 2.29 6.72 -20.52
CA ALA A 241 0.95 6.39 -20.04
C ALA A 241 0.06 5.73 -21.11
N ALA A 242 0.34 5.96 -22.39
CA ALA A 242 -0.37 5.30 -23.49
C ALA A 242 -0.12 3.79 -23.54
N ASP A 243 1.02 3.32 -23.00
CA ASP A 243 1.38 1.91 -22.91
C ASP A 243 0.81 1.21 -21.67
N PHE A 244 -0.02 1.91 -20.88
CA PHE A 244 -0.62 1.32 -19.69
C PHE A 244 -1.67 0.28 -20.02
N LEU A 245 -1.55 -0.87 -19.34
CA LEU A 245 -2.58 -1.90 -19.35
C LEU A 245 -3.90 -1.33 -18.81
N PRO A 246 -5.03 -1.65 -19.44
CA PRO A 246 -6.32 -1.15 -19.02
C PRO A 246 -6.74 -1.71 -17.66
N LEU A 247 -7.64 -0.99 -17.00
CA LEU A 247 -8.32 -1.46 -15.80
C LEU A 247 -9.31 -2.56 -16.20
N ALA A 248 -8.89 -3.82 -16.05
CA ALA A 248 -9.54 -4.96 -16.68
C ALA A 248 -9.71 -6.13 -15.70
N PRO A 249 -10.59 -5.99 -14.68
CA PRO A 249 -10.61 -6.86 -13.49
C PRO A 249 -10.93 -8.34 -13.76
N ASP A 250 -11.63 -8.62 -14.86
CA ASP A 250 -12.02 -9.92 -15.39
C ASP A 250 -11.01 -10.48 -16.42
N ALA A 251 -9.96 -9.72 -16.79
CA ALA A 251 -8.99 -10.19 -17.76
C ALA A 251 -8.25 -11.43 -17.23
N PRO A 252 -8.01 -12.47 -18.05
CA PRO A 252 -7.43 -13.71 -17.58
C PRO A 252 -6.03 -13.56 -16.97
N TRP A 253 -5.27 -12.56 -17.41
CA TRP A 253 -3.95 -12.23 -16.89
C TRP A 253 -3.99 -11.39 -15.60
N ARG A 254 -5.17 -11.05 -15.06
CA ARG A 254 -5.37 -10.34 -13.78
C ARG A 254 -5.94 -11.22 -12.66
N GLN A 255 -6.07 -12.53 -12.87
CA GLN A 255 -6.73 -13.43 -11.91
C GLN A 255 -6.06 -13.41 -10.52
N GLY A 256 -4.72 -13.41 -10.45
CA GLY A 256 -4.01 -13.30 -9.17
C GLY A 256 -4.23 -11.96 -8.46
N GLU A 257 -4.22 -10.84 -9.18
CA GLU A 257 -4.56 -9.50 -8.64
C GLU A 257 -5.97 -9.46 -8.07
N THR A 258 -6.94 -9.94 -8.87
CA THR A 258 -8.36 -9.96 -8.51
C THR A 258 -8.61 -10.87 -7.31
N ALA A 259 -7.99 -12.05 -7.24
CA ALA A 259 -8.11 -12.96 -6.11
C ALA A 259 -7.54 -12.34 -4.82
N GLN A 260 -6.44 -11.59 -4.93
CA GLN A 260 -5.84 -10.89 -3.80
C GLN A 260 -6.73 -9.75 -3.29
N LEU A 261 -7.28 -8.95 -4.20
CA LEU A 261 -8.25 -7.90 -3.84
C LEU A 261 -9.47 -8.49 -3.13
N ARG A 262 -10.06 -9.58 -3.65
CA ARG A 262 -11.17 -10.29 -2.98
C ARG A 262 -10.78 -10.72 -1.56
N LYS A 263 -9.58 -11.27 -1.37
CA LYS A 263 -9.10 -11.70 -0.06
C LYS A 263 -8.97 -10.54 0.93
N LEU A 264 -8.55 -9.36 0.49
CA LEU A 264 -8.47 -8.17 1.33
C LEU A 264 -9.86 -7.60 1.65
N ILE A 265 -10.77 -7.60 0.67
CA ILE A 265 -12.17 -7.20 0.85
C ILE A 265 -12.83 -8.09 1.91
N THR A 266 -12.78 -9.41 1.74
CA THR A 266 -13.35 -10.36 2.71
C THR A 266 -12.77 -10.17 4.11
N LEU A 267 -11.45 -9.98 4.23
CA LEU A 267 -10.82 -9.71 5.52
C LEU A 267 -11.38 -8.48 6.23
N LEU A 268 -11.69 -7.41 5.48
CA LEU A 268 -12.22 -6.15 6.02
C LEU A 268 -13.73 -6.27 6.30
N GLU A 269 -14.50 -6.83 5.37
CA GLU A 269 -15.96 -7.00 5.52
C GLU A 269 -16.32 -7.98 6.64
N ASP A 270 -15.57 -9.09 6.79
CA ASP A 270 -15.74 -10.04 7.90
C ASP A 270 -15.48 -9.37 9.26
N ALA A 271 -14.70 -8.29 9.28
CA ALA A 271 -14.44 -7.49 10.47
C ALA A 271 -15.48 -6.37 10.70
N GLY A 272 -16.45 -6.20 9.79
CA GLY A 272 -17.49 -5.17 9.86
C GLY A 272 -17.12 -3.84 9.20
N THR A 273 -16.06 -3.79 8.40
CA THR A 273 -15.64 -2.59 7.67
C THR A 273 -16.37 -2.45 6.34
N LYS A 274 -16.89 -1.25 6.03
CA LYS A 274 -17.38 -0.92 4.68
C LYS A 274 -16.20 -0.66 3.75
N VAL A 275 -16.07 -1.45 2.69
CA VAL A 275 -15.00 -1.28 1.70
C VAL A 275 -15.46 -0.43 0.52
N VAL A 276 -14.64 0.55 0.15
CA VAL A 276 -14.81 1.38 -1.06
C VAL A 276 -13.56 1.24 -1.90
N PHE A 277 -13.71 0.93 -3.18
CA PHE A 277 -12.57 0.96 -4.08
C PHE A 277 -12.19 2.39 -4.42
N LEU A 278 -10.91 2.67 -4.33
CA LEU A 278 -10.31 3.94 -4.69
C LEU A 278 -9.51 3.80 -5.99
N ILE A 279 -9.94 4.46 -7.05
CA ILE A 279 -9.18 4.54 -8.30
C ILE A 279 -8.33 5.80 -8.26
N MET A 280 -7.02 5.65 -8.04
CA MET A 280 -6.10 6.79 -8.13
C MET A 280 -5.81 7.11 -9.60
N PRO A 281 -5.97 8.38 -10.04
CA PRO A 281 -5.80 8.76 -11.43
C PRO A 281 -4.37 8.53 -11.93
N SER A 282 -4.22 8.23 -13.21
CA SER A 282 -2.97 8.45 -13.93
C SER A 282 -2.94 9.85 -14.55
N ILE A 283 -1.77 10.27 -15.03
CA ILE A 283 -1.65 11.50 -15.80
C ILE A 283 -2.67 11.52 -16.94
N THR A 284 -3.25 12.69 -17.18
CA THR A 284 -4.35 13.01 -18.13
C THR A 284 -5.67 12.26 -17.94
N GLN A 285 -5.77 11.34 -16.99
CA GLN A 285 -7.01 10.61 -16.73
C GLN A 285 -8.01 11.50 -15.98
N ARG A 286 -9.15 11.77 -16.63
CA ARG A 286 -10.24 12.59 -16.06
C ARG A 286 -11.52 11.83 -15.79
N HIS A 287 -11.66 10.62 -16.32
CA HIS A 287 -12.82 9.78 -16.11
C HIS A 287 -12.42 8.30 -16.08
N VAL A 288 -13.32 7.50 -15.53
CA VAL A 288 -13.34 6.04 -15.69
C VAL A 288 -14.56 5.74 -16.55
N ASP A 289 -14.36 5.05 -17.67
CA ASP A 289 -15.46 4.77 -18.60
C ASP A 289 -16.50 3.81 -17.99
N ALA A 290 -17.72 3.89 -18.49
CA ALA A 290 -18.85 3.12 -17.98
C ALA A 290 -18.65 1.60 -18.11
N ASP A 291 -17.96 1.14 -19.16
CA ASP A 291 -17.68 -0.28 -19.38
C ASP A 291 -16.71 -0.81 -18.31
N THR A 292 -15.68 -0.03 -17.97
CA THR A 292 -14.76 -0.33 -16.87
C THR A 292 -15.50 -0.40 -15.53
N LEU A 293 -16.38 0.56 -15.24
CA LEU A 293 -17.19 0.54 -14.01
C LEU A 293 -18.13 -0.67 -13.97
N ALA A 294 -18.78 -1.01 -15.08
CA ALA A 294 -19.65 -2.17 -15.18
C ALA A 294 -18.88 -3.49 -14.95
N ARG A 295 -17.67 -3.61 -15.50
CA ARG A 295 -16.80 -4.77 -15.26
C ARG A 295 -16.37 -4.87 -13.80
N LEU A 296 -16.09 -3.74 -13.15
CA LEU A 296 -15.80 -3.73 -11.72
C LEU A 296 -16.99 -4.19 -10.89
N ALA A 297 -18.18 -3.68 -11.16
CA ALA A 297 -19.40 -4.09 -10.47
C ALA A 297 -19.71 -5.59 -10.69
N ALA A 298 -19.41 -6.13 -11.89
CA ALA A 298 -19.58 -7.55 -12.18
C ALA A 298 -18.58 -8.43 -11.41
N VAL A 299 -17.32 -8.00 -11.30
CA VAL A 299 -16.28 -8.78 -10.58
C VAL A 299 -16.40 -8.62 -9.07
N PHE A 300 -16.73 -7.44 -8.58
CA PHE A 300 -16.81 -7.09 -7.16
C PHE A 300 -18.21 -6.51 -6.83
N PRO A 301 -19.25 -7.37 -6.82
CA PRO A 301 -20.62 -6.91 -6.62
C PRO A 301 -20.77 -6.27 -5.23
N GLY A 302 -21.47 -5.14 -5.19
CA GLY A 302 -21.75 -4.41 -3.95
C GLY A 302 -20.63 -3.50 -3.45
N ILE A 303 -19.43 -3.55 -4.06
CA ILE A 303 -18.33 -2.65 -3.71
C ILE A 303 -18.49 -1.33 -4.46
N GLU A 304 -18.63 -0.24 -3.72
CA GLU A 304 -18.68 1.10 -4.28
C GLU A 304 -17.30 1.53 -4.81
N VAL A 305 -17.30 2.39 -5.83
CA VAL A 305 -16.07 2.90 -6.46
C VAL A 305 -16.03 4.41 -6.33
N HIS A 306 -14.95 4.93 -5.77
CA HIS A 306 -14.62 6.34 -5.74
C HIS A 306 -13.44 6.64 -6.67
N PHE A 307 -13.63 7.62 -7.54
CA PHE A 307 -12.60 8.16 -8.42
C PHE A 307 -12.49 9.67 -8.16
N PRO A 308 -11.49 10.14 -7.39
CA PRO A 308 -11.47 11.52 -6.87
C PRO A 308 -11.45 12.61 -7.97
N MET A 309 -10.96 12.27 -9.17
CA MET A 309 -10.97 13.19 -10.32
C MET A 309 -12.37 13.42 -10.89
N GLY A 310 -13.33 12.54 -10.62
CA GLY A 310 -14.71 12.68 -11.08
C GLY A 310 -15.48 13.85 -10.45
N ASP A 311 -14.95 14.44 -9.37
CA ASP A 311 -15.55 15.56 -8.66
C ASP A 311 -15.21 16.93 -9.27
N TYR A 312 -14.46 16.95 -10.38
CA TYR A 312 -13.91 18.15 -10.97
C TYR A 312 -14.19 18.22 -12.47
N ASP A 313 -14.58 19.42 -12.91
CA ASP A 313 -14.83 19.74 -14.31
C ASP A 313 -14.07 21.00 -14.76
N GLY A 314 -14.03 21.21 -16.08
CA GLY A 314 -13.50 22.44 -16.68
C GLY A 314 -11.99 22.67 -16.46
N PRO A 315 -11.54 23.93 -16.35
CA PRO A 315 -10.12 24.27 -16.26
C PRO A 315 -9.41 23.63 -15.06
N LEU A 316 -10.10 23.47 -13.93
CA LEU A 316 -9.51 22.85 -12.75
C LEU A 316 -9.25 21.36 -12.98
N ALA A 317 -10.18 20.64 -13.60
CA ALA A 317 -9.97 19.24 -13.96
C ALA A 317 -8.77 19.05 -14.89
N GLU A 318 -8.58 19.96 -15.86
CA GLU A 318 -7.42 19.96 -16.75
C GLU A 318 -6.11 20.17 -15.98
N GLN A 319 -6.07 21.16 -15.07
CA GLN A 319 -4.90 21.42 -14.22
C GLN A 319 -4.55 20.22 -13.34
N ILE A 320 -5.53 19.63 -12.64
CA ILE A 320 -5.27 18.48 -11.76
C ILE A 320 -4.80 17.27 -12.59
N SER A 321 -5.37 17.06 -13.78
CA SER A 321 -5.02 15.91 -14.65
C SER A 321 -3.56 15.91 -15.10
N VAL A 322 -2.87 17.05 -15.07
CA VAL A 322 -1.43 17.17 -15.43
C VAL A 322 -0.55 17.54 -14.23
N SER A 323 -1.12 17.59 -13.02
CA SER A 323 -0.43 17.93 -11.77
C SER A 323 0.32 16.73 -11.19
N PHE A 324 1.38 16.33 -11.89
CA PHE A 324 2.15 15.12 -11.63
C PHE A 324 3.67 15.41 -11.59
N VAL A 325 4.41 14.61 -10.82
CA VAL A 325 5.89 14.60 -10.84
C VAL A 325 6.48 13.47 -11.68
N ASP A 326 5.66 12.47 -12.00
CA ASP A 326 5.91 11.40 -12.96
C ASP A 326 4.55 10.81 -13.41
N THR A 327 4.56 9.75 -14.22
CA THR A 327 3.33 9.17 -14.79
C THR A 327 2.33 8.57 -13.78
N HIS A 328 2.66 8.50 -12.49
CA HIS A 328 1.84 7.85 -11.47
C HIS A 328 1.64 8.67 -10.20
N HIS A 329 2.50 9.64 -9.97
CA HIS A 329 2.62 10.35 -8.72
C HIS A 329 2.23 11.80 -8.91
N VAL A 330 1.13 12.21 -8.27
CA VAL A 330 0.70 13.61 -8.26
C VAL A 330 1.73 14.51 -7.55
N ASN A 331 1.78 15.78 -7.94
CA ASN A 331 2.46 16.81 -7.16
C ASN A 331 1.56 17.29 -6.01
N ASP A 332 2.04 18.25 -5.23
CA ASP A 332 1.35 18.74 -4.03
C ASP A 332 0.00 19.38 -4.37
N PHE A 333 -0.08 20.17 -5.46
CA PHE A 333 -1.34 20.71 -5.97
C PHE A 333 -2.35 19.60 -6.26
N GLY A 334 -1.95 18.58 -7.02
CA GLY A 334 -2.82 17.44 -7.31
C GLY A 334 -3.28 16.72 -6.05
N ALA A 335 -2.37 16.48 -5.10
CA ALA A 335 -2.67 15.81 -3.84
C ALA A 335 -3.68 16.58 -2.97
N VAL A 336 -3.64 17.92 -2.96
CA VAL A 336 -4.63 18.75 -2.23
C VAL A 336 -6.04 18.52 -2.76
N TYR A 337 -6.21 18.54 -4.09
CA TYR A 337 -7.54 18.35 -4.68
C TYR A 337 -8.01 16.89 -4.58
N LEU A 338 -7.15 15.90 -4.79
CA LEU A 338 -7.56 14.51 -4.58
C LEU A 338 -7.97 14.24 -3.11
N SER A 339 -7.27 14.85 -2.15
CA SER A 339 -7.64 14.78 -0.72
C SER A 339 -8.98 15.48 -0.43
N ARG A 340 -9.25 16.63 -1.07
CA ARG A 340 -10.53 17.35 -0.95
C ARG A 340 -11.72 16.59 -1.54
N ALA A 341 -11.53 15.93 -2.68
CA ALA A 341 -12.55 15.05 -3.26
C ALA A 341 -12.88 13.90 -2.31
N LEU A 342 -11.86 13.25 -1.74
CA LEU A 342 -12.07 12.19 -0.77
C LEU A 342 -12.79 12.68 0.50
N ALA A 343 -12.40 13.85 1.04
CA ALA A 343 -13.08 14.43 2.20
C ALA A 343 -14.57 14.69 1.92
N ARG A 344 -14.93 15.18 0.72
CA ARG A 344 -16.33 15.38 0.33
C ARG A 344 -17.12 14.07 0.24
N ASP A 345 -16.56 13.06 -0.42
CA ASP A 345 -17.17 11.72 -0.49
C ASP A 345 -17.34 11.11 0.91
N LEU A 346 -16.35 11.28 1.79
CA LEU A 346 -16.41 10.80 3.15
C LEU A 346 -17.48 11.52 4.00
N ALA A 347 -17.56 12.84 3.90
CA ALA A 347 -18.59 13.61 4.60
C ALA A 347 -20.01 13.13 4.24
N GLN A 348 -20.28 12.94 2.94
CA GLN A 348 -21.57 12.43 2.45
C GLN A 348 -21.89 11.03 2.99
N ARG A 349 -20.88 10.15 3.07
CA ARG A 349 -21.05 8.78 3.59
C ARG A 349 -21.32 8.75 5.07
N LEU A 350 -20.73 9.67 5.83
CA LEU A 350 -20.92 9.79 7.27
C LEU A 350 -22.29 10.37 7.62
N GLU A 351 -22.84 11.26 6.78
CA GLU A 351 -24.21 11.78 6.92
C GLU A 351 -25.30 10.76 6.59
N ALA A 352 -25.00 9.77 5.74
CA ALA A 352 -25.95 8.74 5.32
C ALA A 352 -26.05 7.54 6.29
N GLN A 353 -25.26 7.53 7.37
CA GLN A 353 -25.25 6.49 8.42
C GLN A 353 -25.92 7.02 9.68
#